data_AF-A0A246RCZ8-F1
#
_entry.id   AF-A0A246RCZ8-F1
#
_cell.length_a   1.000
_cell.length_b   1.000
_cell.length_c   1.000
_cell.angle_alpha   90.00
_cell.angle_beta   90.00
_cell.angle_gamma   90.00
#
_symmetry.space_group_name_H-M   'P 1'
#
loop_
_entity.id
_entity.type
_entity.pdbx_description
1 polymer ?
#
loop_
_entity_poly.entity_id
_entity_poly.type
_entity_poly.pdbx_seq_one_letter_code
_entity_poly.pdbx_strand_id
1 'polypeptide(L)'
;MDVTDVTPARQRPVGLAELARIPLRRWRTVLAATGLVLLLVAAYLLVFPATYTATTAVVVRPVVTDPFSVPSGGADRAVNMTAESGIATSNDVIDKVASITGRDTTAVADSLTVETPVGGQVMRFSYAGHSEAEAVDGANGAAESYLELRKGMYENQRAAVLKSYDETIALVTSQRTTTQRSLPANQGSSSPSPRTSALLDQLRALNDQLATLAEQRSKIASADLSPGSVTSAARAPVPSSRDAAPLILVAGLLGGLLVGGLVAFVRESMDRRVRTAGEASAVVGAPLLGTVGRDRSGRLSDTDLRYLVLALGRWVDGPTPPPLVLLSSAADEQREQVTAGVAAALAQSGHEVRLGVAPESKERIRALLTEAQRRHPAVEQTRPRVPRPRPMPSSVPAPATATPAVGGNPEDTMVIPPVRKPRPFPTDDPKNGGVYRSTTTSADKTEIIPRVLPKEAPATDGEQVRIGAGAVRLVPLEAPVAAGITVIDAPPALHDERGVRAAREGRAVLVAARDKTRTGRLGQLVDRLRAVGVEPVGFVVTGEKRD
;
A
#
# COMPACT_ATOMS: atom_id res chain seq x y z
N MET A 1 -28.32 41.83 -0.15
CA MET A 1 -28.36 40.50 -0.79
C MET A 1 -26.93 40.05 -0.81
N ASP A 2 -26.52 39.40 0.27
CA ASP A 2 -25.11 39.25 0.58
C ASP A 2 -24.62 37.92 0.06
N VAL A 3 -23.51 37.97 -0.67
CA VAL A 3 -22.90 36.79 -1.28
C VAL A 3 -22.23 35.99 -0.17
N THR A 4 -22.58 34.70 -0.07
CA THR A 4 -21.97 33.82 0.93
C THR A 4 -20.51 33.54 0.58
N ASP A 5 -19.58 34.10 1.36
CA ASP A 5 -18.15 33.80 1.27
C ASP A 5 -17.87 32.32 1.61
N VAL A 6 -17.90 31.46 0.59
CA VAL A 6 -17.44 30.08 0.69
C VAL A 6 -15.91 30.10 0.75
N THR A 7 -15.38 30.33 1.95
CA THR A 7 -13.94 30.27 2.20
C THR A 7 -13.40 28.88 1.83
N PRO A 8 -12.54 28.75 0.79
CA PRO A 8 -12.05 27.45 0.37
C PRO A 8 -11.13 26.90 1.45
N ALA A 9 -11.46 25.73 1.99
CA ALA A 9 -10.66 25.05 3.00
C ALA A 9 -9.24 24.84 2.46
N ARG A 10 -8.27 25.59 3.02
CA ARG A 10 -6.86 25.54 2.57
C ARG A 10 -6.38 24.10 2.60
N GLN A 11 -6.10 23.53 1.43
CA GLN A 11 -5.43 22.24 1.31
C GLN A 11 -4.08 22.35 2.03
N ARG A 12 -3.95 21.68 3.18
CA ARG A 12 -2.66 21.62 3.87
C ARG A 12 -1.69 20.89 2.94
N PRO A 13 -0.54 21.47 2.57
CA PRO A 13 0.44 20.77 1.74
C PRO A 13 0.88 19.51 2.49
N VAL A 14 0.77 18.35 1.84
CA VAL A 14 1.03 17.05 2.47
C VAL A 14 2.52 16.98 2.79
N GLY A 15 2.87 17.19 4.05
CA GLY A 15 4.27 17.31 4.46
C GLY A 15 5.02 16.00 4.28
N LEU A 16 6.29 16.06 3.90
CA LEU A 16 7.17 14.87 3.81
C LEU A 16 7.20 14.10 5.15
N ALA A 17 7.10 14.81 6.29
CA ALA A 17 6.97 14.24 7.63
C ALA A 17 5.66 13.45 7.88
N GLU A 18 4.62 13.67 7.08
CA GLU A 18 3.36 12.93 7.14
C GLU A 18 3.43 11.65 6.29
N LEU A 19 4.03 11.72 5.10
CA LEU A 19 4.36 10.53 4.30
C LEU A 19 5.32 9.59 5.07
N ALA A 20 6.33 10.15 5.75
CA ALA A 20 7.31 9.39 6.53
C ALA A 20 6.70 8.55 7.67
N ARG A 21 5.51 8.90 8.18
CA ARG A 21 4.81 8.14 9.24
C ARG A 21 4.15 6.85 8.75
N ILE A 22 3.95 6.70 7.43
CA ILE A 22 3.29 5.54 6.81
C ILE A 22 4.11 4.25 6.96
N PRO A 23 5.41 4.18 6.58
CA PRO A 23 6.22 2.97 6.76
C PRO A 23 6.36 2.55 8.22
N LEU A 24 6.40 3.49 9.19
CA LEU A 24 6.44 3.13 10.63
C LEU A 24 5.15 2.41 11.08
N ARG A 25 3.97 2.88 10.65
CA ARG A 25 2.69 2.24 11.00
C ARG A 25 2.56 0.82 10.43
N ARG A 26 3.17 0.55 9.28
CA ARG A 26 3.12 -0.77 8.60
C ARG A 26 4.51 -1.42 8.50
N TRP A 27 5.38 -1.22 9.50
CA TRP A 27 6.74 -1.76 9.54
C TRP A 27 6.84 -3.27 9.25
N ARG A 28 5.83 -4.06 9.69
CA ARG A 28 5.73 -5.49 9.37
C ARG A 28 5.62 -5.79 7.86
N THR A 29 4.93 -4.96 7.06
CA THR A 29 4.89 -5.16 5.60
C THR A 29 6.17 -4.69 4.91
N VAL A 30 6.86 -3.68 5.48
CA VAL A 30 8.19 -3.28 5.02
C VAL A 30 9.18 -4.43 5.25
N LEU A 31 9.26 -4.96 6.47
CA LEU A 31 10.13 -6.09 6.82
C LEU A 31 9.83 -7.35 6.00
N ALA A 32 8.55 -7.69 5.78
CA ALA A 32 8.19 -8.85 4.97
C ALA A 32 8.63 -8.71 3.51
N ALA A 33 8.48 -7.53 2.91
CA ALA A 33 8.94 -7.26 1.55
C ALA A 33 10.48 -7.21 1.46
N THR A 34 11.14 -6.56 2.43
CA THR A 34 12.61 -6.49 2.52
C THR A 34 13.21 -7.90 2.68
N GLY A 35 12.63 -8.73 3.56
CA GLY A 35 13.04 -10.11 3.77
C GLY A 35 12.83 -10.99 2.53
N LEU A 36 11.75 -10.78 1.77
CA LEU A 36 11.52 -11.48 0.50
C LEU A 36 12.56 -11.09 -0.56
N VAL A 37 12.90 -9.80 -0.68
CA VAL A 37 13.96 -9.34 -1.60
C VAL A 37 15.33 -9.88 -1.19
N LEU A 38 15.66 -9.87 0.10
CA LEU A 38 16.90 -10.45 0.62
C LEU A 38 16.97 -11.97 0.40
N LEU A 39 15.86 -12.69 0.54
CA LEU A 39 15.78 -14.13 0.24
C LEU A 39 16.06 -14.40 -1.24
N LEU A 40 15.48 -13.61 -2.15
CA LEU A 40 15.73 -13.71 -3.60
C LEU A 40 17.20 -13.38 -3.95
N VAL A 41 17.81 -12.38 -3.31
CA VAL A 41 19.22 -12.03 -3.49
C VAL A 41 20.15 -13.12 -2.93
N ALA A 42 19.85 -13.69 -1.78
CA ALA A 42 20.59 -14.82 -1.22
C ALA A 42 20.47 -16.07 -2.10
N ALA A 43 19.28 -16.37 -2.62
CA ALA A 43 19.06 -17.45 -3.57
C ALA A 43 19.87 -17.25 -4.87
N TYR A 44 19.91 -16.02 -5.41
CA TYR A 44 20.74 -15.68 -6.56
C TYR A 44 22.23 -15.96 -6.30
N LEU A 45 22.78 -15.48 -5.18
CA LEU A 45 24.20 -15.67 -4.82
C LEU A 45 24.60 -17.13 -4.56
N LEU A 46 23.63 -17.99 -4.23
CA LEU A 46 23.83 -19.43 -3.99
C LEU A 46 23.62 -20.29 -5.24
N VAL A 47 22.65 -19.94 -6.10
CA VAL A 47 22.30 -20.71 -7.31
C VAL A 47 23.22 -20.39 -8.48
N PHE A 48 23.63 -19.14 -8.64
CA PHE A 48 24.55 -18.77 -9.72
C PHE A 48 26.00 -19.06 -9.30
N PRO A 49 26.81 -19.69 -10.19
CA PRO A 49 28.20 -20.00 -9.90
C PRO A 49 29.03 -18.72 -9.76
N ALA A 50 30.11 -18.81 -8.99
CA ALA A 50 31.10 -17.74 -8.96
C ALA A 50 31.86 -17.70 -10.30
N THR A 51 32.07 -16.51 -10.83
CA THR A 51 33.03 -16.26 -11.90
C THR A 51 34.34 -15.76 -11.31
N TYR A 52 35.45 -16.27 -11.82
CA TYR A 52 36.81 -15.93 -11.40
C TYR A 52 37.56 -15.37 -12.60
N THR A 53 38.11 -14.17 -12.48
CA THR A 53 38.78 -13.51 -13.61
C THR A 53 40.28 -13.41 -13.36
N ALA A 54 41.05 -14.17 -14.12
CA ALA A 54 42.51 -14.09 -14.14
C ALA A 54 42.97 -13.12 -15.24
N THR A 55 44.20 -12.59 -15.12
CA THR A 55 44.84 -11.80 -16.17
C THR A 55 46.32 -12.12 -16.30
N THR A 56 46.76 -12.38 -17.52
CA THR A 56 48.16 -12.58 -17.90
C THR A 56 48.62 -11.46 -18.83
N ALA A 57 49.78 -10.85 -18.53
CA ALA A 57 50.37 -9.79 -19.33
C ALA A 57 51.55 -10.33 -20.16
N VAL A 58 51.55 -9.98 -21.44
CA VAL A 58 52.58 -10.34 -22.43
C VAL A 58 53.20 -9.07 -23.00
N VAL A 59 54.53 -8.98 -23.03
CA VAL A 59 55.24 -8.01 -23.88
C VAL A 59 55.48 -8.65 -25.24
N VAL A 60 54.95 -8.00 -26.26
CA VAL A 60 55.17 -8.31 -27.67
C VAL A 60 56.52 -7.75 -28.11
N ARG A 61 57.28 -8.52 -28.90
CA ARG A 61 58.53 -8.04 -29.52
C ARG A 61 58.38 -7.98 -31.05
N PRO A 62 58.81 -6.89 -31.71
CA PRO A 62 59.00 -6.90 -33.15
C PRO A 62 60.18 -7.82 -33.52
N VAL A 63 60.00 -8.67 -34.52
CA VAL A 63 61.10 -9.43 -35.13
C VAL A 63 61.96 -8.48 -35.96
N VAL A 64 63.19 -8.24 -35.50
CA VAL A 64 64.18 -7.42 -36.20
C VAL A 64 65.23 -8.30 -36.87
N THR A 65 65.45 -8.08 -38.17
CA THR A 65 66.46 -8.82 -38.95
C THR A 65 67.90 -8.37 -38.68
N ASP A 66 68.07 -7.24 -37.99
CA ASP A 66 69.33 -6.75 -37.45
C ASP A 66 69.08 -6.17 -36.04
N PRO A 67 69.60 -6.79 -34.96
CA PRO A 67 69.36 -6.37 -33.58
C PRO A 67 70.08 -5.07 -33.19
N PHE A 68 70.95 -4.53 -34.03
CA PHE A 68 71.60 -3.22 -33.84
C PHE A 68 70.97 -2.12 -34.71
N SER A 69 70.07 -2.48 -35.63
CA SER A 69 69.29 -1.50 -36.39
C SER A 69 68.17 -0.92 -35.51
N VAL A 70 68.07 0.42 -35.45
CA VAL A 70 66.98 1.10 -34.73
C VAL A 70 65.77 1.17 -35.66
N PRO A 71 64.59 0.62 -35.30
CA PRO A 71 63.40 0.68 -36.15
C PRO A 71 62.97 2.13 -36.42
N SER A 72 63.15 2.57 -37.66
CA SER A 72 62.97 3.95 -38.13
C SER A 72 61.50 4.34 -38.29
N GLY A 73 60.74 4.25 -37.19
CA GLY A 73 59.30 4.55 -37.16
C GLY A 73 58.67 4.73 -35.78
N GLY A 74 59.37 4.41 -34.69
CA GLY A 74 58.80 4.33 -33.34
C GLY A 74 58.17 2.97 -33.03
N ALA A 75 57.97 2.66 -31.74
CA ALA A 75 57.49 1.34 -31.29
C ALA A 75 56.13 0.95 -31.92
N ASP A 76 55.22 1.92 -32.05
CA ASP A 76 53.87 1.72 -32.61
C ASP A 76 53.87 1.38 -34.13
N ARG A 77 54.96 1.69 -34.85
CA ARG A 77 55.13 1.25 -36.25
C ARG A 77 55.81 -0.12 -36.38
N ALA A 78 56.53 -0.56 -35.35
CA ALA A 78 57.24 -1.84 -35.38
C ALA A 78 56.29 -3.04 -35.21
N VAL A 79 55.15 -2.85 -34.54
CA VAL A 79 54.08 -3.86 -34.44
C VAL A 79 52.69 -3.21 -34.48
N ASN A 80 51.81 -3.68 -35.37
CA ASN A 80 50.42 -3.24 -35.42
C ASN A 80 49.59 -4.02 -34.38
N MET A 81 49.45 -3.47 -33.17
CA MET A 81 48.78 -4.16 -32.06
C MET A 81 47.29 -4.49 -32.32
N THR A 82 46.63 -3.82 -33.26
CA THR A 82 45.24 -4.15 -33.68
C THR A 82 45.17 -5.41 -34.54
N ALA A 83 46.25 -5.73 -35.27
CA ALA A 83 46.40 -7.02 -35.93
C ALA A 83 46.77 -8.11 -34.91
N GLU A 84 47.62 -7.78 -33.94
CA GLU A 84 48.02 -8.72 -32.88
C GLU A 84 46.84 -9.17 -32.00
N SER A 85 45.91 -8.27 -31.65
CA SER A 85 44.70 -8.65 -30.90
C SER A 85 43.83 -9.62 -31.71
N GLY A 86 43.71 -9.45 -33.03
CA GLY A 86 43.01 -10.40 -33.90
C GLY A 86 43.69 -11.76 -34.03
N ILE A 87 45.03 -11.81 -33.95
CA ILE A 87 45.80 -13.07 -33.88
C ILE A 87 45.62 -13.73 -32.51
N ALA A 88 45.62 -12.95 -31.42
CA ALA A 88 45.42 -13.41 -30.06
C ALA A 88 43.99 -13.93 -29.77
N THR A 89 42.99 -13.49 -30.53
CA THR A 89 41.61 -14.02 -30.51
C THR A 89 41.29 -14.89 -31.72
N SER A 90 42.29 -15.48 -32.37
CA SER A 90 42.09 -16.39 -33.51
C SER A 90 41.66 -17.79 -33.06
N ASN A 91 41.01 -18.53 -33.95
CA ASN A 91 40.55 -19.91 -33.70
C ASN A 91 41.71 -20.81 -33.22
N ASP A 92 42.90 -20.70 -33.82
CA ASP A 92 44.09 -21.48 -33.43
C ASP A 92 44.52 -21.26 -31.97
N VAL A 93 44.22 -20.10 -31.38
CA VAL A 93 44.44 -19.82 -29.94
C VAL A 93 43.26 -20.33 -29.11
N ILE A 94 42.02 -20.10 -29.57
CA ILE A 94 40.80 -20.54 -28.90
C ILE A 94 40.75 -22.07 -28.76
N ASP A 95 41.08 -22.81 -29.81
CA ASP A 95 41.08 -24.28 -29.85
C ASP A 95 42.14 -24.87 -28.91
N LYS A 96 43.31 -24.23 -28.80
CA LYS A 96 44.33 -24.60 -27.80
C LYS A 96 43.83 -24.34 -26.38
N VAL A 97 43.26 -23.18 -26.10
CA VAL A 97 42.71 -22.83 -24.78
C VAL A 97 41.53 -23.73 -24.41
N ALA A 98 40.70 -24.14 -25.37
CA ALA A 98 39.66 -25.15 -25.20
C ALA A 98 40.26 -26.51 -24.78
N SER A 99 41.35 -26.95 -25.42
CA SER A 99 42.05 -28.19 -25.02
C SER A 99 42.69 -28.12 -23.62
N ILE A 100 43.14 -26.94 -23.19
CA ILE A 100 43.74 -26.69 -21.86
C ILE A 100 42.68 -26.64 -20.76
N THR A 101 41.56 -25.95 -21.01
CA THR A 101 40.48 -25.71 -20.03
C THR A 101 39.40 -26.80 -20.01
N GLY A 102 39.37 -27.68 -21.02
CA GLY A 102 38.33 -28.70 -21.18
C GLY A 102 36.94 -28.14 -21.57
N ARG A 103 36.89 -26.90 -22.09
CA ARG A 103 35.65 -26.20 -22.48
C ARG A 103 35.42 -26.26 -23.99
N ASP A 104 34.18 -26.01 -24.40
CA ASP A 104 33.86 -25.77 -25.81
C ASP A 104 34.47 -24.46 -26.33
N THR A 105 34.82 -24.42 -27.62
CA THR A 105 35.51 -23.28 -28.24
C THR A 105 34.65 -22.01 -28.24
N THR A 106 33.32 -22.12 -28.36
CA THR A 106 32.42 -20.95 -28.24
C THR A 106 32.45 -20.38 -26.84
N ALA A 107 32.40 -21.25 -25.82
CA ALA A 107 32.45 -20.84 -24.42
C ALA A 107 33.83 -20.28 -24.01
N VAL A 108 34.91 -20.63 -24.73
CA VAL A 108 36.24 -20.01 -24.59
C VAL A 108 36.28 -18.62 -25.25
N ALA A 109 35.75 -18.48 -26.46
CA ALA A 109 35.67 -17.18 -27.15
C ALA A 109 34.89 -16.13 -26.33
N ASP A 110 33.77 -16.52 -25.72
CA ASP A 110 32.95 -15.66 -24.86
C ASP A 110 33.61 -15.30 -23.51
N SER A 111 34.66 -16.03 -23.09
CA SER A 111 35.34 -15.86 -21.79
C SER A 111 36.77 -15.34 -21.86
N LEU A 112 37.36 -15.24 -23.06
CA LEU A 112 38.70 -14.72 -23.31
C LEU A 112 38.64 -13.28 -23.85
N THR A 113 39.00 -12.30 -23.02
CA THR A 113 39.12 -10.89 -23.43
C THR A 113 40.58 -10.50 -23.57
N VAL A 114 40.98 -9.97 -24.73
CA VAL A 114 42.34 -9.48 -25.00
C VAL A 114 42.35 -7.96 -25.11
N GLU A 115 43.04 -7.30 -24.17
CA GLU A 115 43.14 -5.83 -24.12
C GLU A 115 44.57 -5.36 -24.43
N THR A 116 44.71 -4.35 -25.28
CA THR A 116 45.98 -3.66 -25.59
C THR A 116 45.92 -2.21 -25.10
N PRO A 117 46.70 -1.82 -24.08
CA PRO A 117 46.82 -0.42 -23.67
C PRO A 117 47.47 0.46 -24.75
N VAL A 118 47.05 1.73 -24.83
CA VAL A 118 47.59 2.68 -25.82
C VAL A 118 49.07 3.02 -25.56
N GLY A 119 49.87 3.10 -26.63
CA GLY A 119 51.28 3.49 -26.58
C GLY A 119 52.24 2.44 -25.99
N GLY A 120 51.85 1.16 -25.97
CA GLY A 120 52.68 0.07 -25.45
C GLY A 120 52.51 -1.24 -26.21
N GLN A 121 53.61 -1.98 -26.38
CA GLN A 121 53.63 -3.33 -26.93
C GLN A 121 53.26 -4.38 -25.86
N VAL A 122 52.19 -4.13 -25.10
CA VAL A 122 51.70 -4.99 -24.02
C VAL A 122 50.30 -5.47 -24.34
N MET A 123 50.05 -6.77 -24.14
CA MET A 123 48.73 -7.38 -24.28
C MET A 123 48.32 -8.03 -22.97
N ARG A 124 47.09 -7.79 -22.53
CA ARG A 124 46.49 -8.39 -21.33
C ARG A 124 45.42 -9.39 -21.74
N PHE A 125 45.74 -10.66 -21.57
CA PHE A 125 44.84 -11.80 -21.75
C PHE A 125 44.07 -11.99 -20.44
N SER A 126 42.77 -11.74 -20.45
CA SER A 126 41.90 -11.91 -19.28
C SER A 126 40.92 -13.05 -19.53
N TYR A 127 40.82 -13.99 -18.60
CA TYR A 127 40.01 -15.20 -18.77
C TYR A 127 39.06 -15.44 -17.59
N ALA A 128 37.80 -15.77 -17.89
CA ALA A 128 36.71 -15.91 -16.92
C ALA A 128 36.30 -17.39 -16.70
N GLY A 129 36.86 -18.01 -15.67
CA GLY A 129 36.58 -19.39 -15.27
C GLY A 129 35.48 -19.54 -14.20
N HIS A 130 35.01 -20.76 -13.98
CA HIS A 130 34.16 -21.14 -12.84
C HIS A 130 34.98 -21.50 -11.59
N SER A 131 36.30 -21.62 -11.73
CA SER A 131 37.27 -21.85 -10.64
C SER A 131 38.54 -21.03 -10.83
N GLU A 132 39.29 -20.82 -9.75
CA GLU A 132 40.57 -20.08 -9.79
C GLU A 132 41.61 -20.75 -10.69
N ALA A 133 41.68 -22.08 -10.68
CA ALA A 133 42.60 -22.84 -11.54
C ALA A 133 42.26 -22.67 -13.02
N GLU A 134 41.02 -22.96 -13.41
CA GLU A 134 40.50 -22.76 -14.78
C GLU A 134 40.72 -21.33 -15.29
N ALA A 135 40.53 -20.32 -14.43
CA ALA A 135 40.80 -18.93 -14.76
C ALA A 135 42.30 -18.71 -15.07
N VAL A 136 43.19 -19.15 -14.18
CA VAL A 136 44.65 -19.01 -14.30
C VAL A 136 45.19 -19.78 -15.50
N ASP A 137 44.75 -21.02 -15.69
CA ASP A 137 45.21 -21.92 -16.75
C ASP A 137 44.75 -21.43 -18.13
N GLY A 138 43.52 -20.91 -18.25
CA GLY A 138 43.03 -20.30 -19.49
C GLY A 138 43.74 -18.98 -19.83
N ALA A 139 44.01 -18.12 -18.84
CA ALA A 139 44.72 -16.85 -19.07
C ALA A 139 46.19 -17.05 -19.46
N ASN A 140 46.91 -17.97 -18.79
CA ASN A 140 48.28 -18.34 -19.14
C ASN A 140 48.32 -19.11 -20.47
N GLY A 141 47.44 -20.09 -20.65
CA GLY A 141 47.35 -20.90 -21.86
C GLY A 141 47.06 -20.08 -23.12
N ALA A 142 46.23 -19.03 -23.02
CA ALA A 142 45.95 -18.11 -24.13
C ALA A 142 47.19 -17.29 -24.52
N ALA A 143 47.90 -16.75 -23.52
CA ALA A 143 49.13 -15.98 -23.72
C ALA A 143 50.25 -16.83 -24.35
N GLU A 144 50.44 -18.06 -23.87
CA GLU A 144 51.44 -19.00 -24.39
C GLU A 144 51.08 -19.49 -25.80
N SER A 145 49.80 -19.85 -26.03
CA SER A 145 49.29 -20.27 -27.35
C SER A 145 49.44 -19.20 -28.42
N TYR A 146 49.20 -17.93 -28.06
CA TYR A 146 49.43 -16.78 -28.93
C TYR A 146 50.92 -16.60 -29.27
N LEU A 147 51.81 -16.67 -28.29
CA LEU A 147 53.25 -16.55 -28.51
C LEU A 147 53.78 -17.70 -29.39
N GLU A 148 53.31 -18.92 -29.19
CA GLU A 148 53.66 -20.08 -30.02
C GLU A 148 53.16 -19.94 -31.46
N LEU A 149 51.89 -19.56 -31.66
CA LEU A 149 51.31 -19.29 -32.98
C LEU A 149 52.11 -18.21 -33.72
N ARG A 150 52.41 -17.11 -33.04
CA ARG A 150 53.21 -16.00 -33.56
C ARG A 150 54.62 -16.45 -33.98
N LYS A 151 55.29 -17.25 -33.15
CA LYS A 151 56.60 -17.83 -33.48
C LYS A 151 56.52 -18.70 -34.73
N GLY A 152 55.53 -19.59 -34.81
CA GLY A 152 55.32 -20.47 -35.95
C GLY A 152 55.08 -19.71 -37.26
N MET A 153 54.33 -18.60 -37.23
CA MET A 153 54.16 -17.73 -38.40
C MET A 153 55.49 -17.16 -38.91
N TYR A 154 56.37 -16.67 -38.01
CA TYR A 154 57.67 -16.15 -38.39
C TYR A 154 58.66 -17.24 -38.83
N GLU A 155 58.62 -18.43 -38.22
CA GLU A 155 59.44 -19.57 -38.65
C GLU A 155 59.05 -20.03 -40.06
N ASN A 156 57.75 -20.10 -40.37
CA ASN A 156 57.25 -20.39 -41.71
C ASN A 156 57.62 -19.30 -42.72
N GLN A 157 57.50 -18.02 -42.36
CA GLN A 157 57.90 -16.90 -43.23
C GLN A 157 59.41 -16.94 -43.52
N ARG A 158 60.25 -17.15 -42.49
CA ARG A 158 61.70 -17.31 -42.62
C ARG A 158 62.06 -18.50 -43.51
N ALA A 159 61.39 -19.64 -43.35
CA ALA A 159 61.63 -20.82 -44.18
C ALA A 159 61.30 -20.54 -45.67
N ALA A 160 60.17 -19.88 -45.95
CA ALA A 160 59.80 -19.49 -47.30
C ALA A 160 60.79 -18.50 -47.95
N VAL A 161 61.29 -17.53 -47.17
CA VAL A 161 62.30 -16.57 -47.64
C VAL A 161 63.67 -17.25 -47.86
N LEU A 162 64.13 -18.09 -46.94
CA LEU A 162 65.39 -18.83 -47.13
C LEU A 162 65.32 -19.74 -48.37
N LYS A 163 64.15 -20.36 -48.64
CA LYS A 163 63.93 -21.16 -49.85
C LYS A 163 64.07 -20.33 -51.13
N SER A 164 63.53 -19.12 -51.21
CA SER A 164 63.66 -18.28 -52.41
C SER A 164 65.08 -17.73 -52.60
N TYR A 165 65.84 -17.50 -51.52
CA TYR A 165 67.28 -17.27 -51.60
C TYR A 165 68.04 -18.49 -52.14
N ASP A 166 67.73 -19.70 -51.66
CA ASP A 166 68.36 -20.94 -52.13
C ASP A 166 68.07 -21.22 -53.62
N GLU A 167 66.82 -21.03 -54.06
CA GLU A 167 66.42 -21.12 -55.47
C GLU A 167 67.17 -20.09 -56.34
N THR A 168 67.32 -18.85 -55.85
CA THR A 168 68.06 -17.78 -56.54
C THR A 168 69.56 -18.08 -56.62
N ILE A 169 70.17 -18.55 -55.53
CA ILE A 169 71.58 -18.95 -55.46
C ILE A 169 71.85 -20.12 -56.43
N ALA A 170 70.94 -21.10 -56.50
CA ALA A 170 71.04 -22.19 -57.46
C ALA A 170 70.99 -21.70 -58.92
N LEU A 171 70.07 -20.78 -59.24
CA LEU A 171 69.95 -20.18 -60.58
C LEU A 171 71.20 -19.38 -60.97
N VAL A 172 71.70 -18.51 -60.10
CA VAL A 172 72.93 -17.73 -60.35
C VAL A 172 74.14 -18.66 -60.48
N THR A 173 74.19 -19.77 -59.73
CA THR A 173 75.23 -20.80 -59.86
C THR A 173 75.14 -21.57 -61.19
N SER A 174 73.94 -21.87 -61.70
CA SER A 174 73.79 -22.49 -63.03
C SER A 174 74.16 -21.52 -64.16
N GLN A 175 73.87 -20.22 -64.01
CA GLN A 175 74.34 -19.18 -64.93
C GLN A 175 75.87 -19.09 -64.91
N ARG A 176 76.49 -18.96 -63.72
CA ARG A 176 77.95 -18.93 -63.53
C ARG A 176 78.65 -20.12 -64.19
N THR A 177 78.18 -21.35 -63.94
CA THR A 177 78.78 -22.56 -64.52
C THR A 177 78.58 -22.67 -66.03
N THR A 178 77.48 -22.14 -66.57
CA THR A 178 77.24 -22.06 -68.02
C THR A 178 78.17 -21.03 -68.68
N THR A 179 78.29 -19.83 -68.11
CA THR A 179 79.26 -18.82 -68.54
C THR A 179 80.69 -19.35 -68.45
N GLN A 180 81.05 -20.05 -67.37
CA GLN A 180 82.37 -20.63 -67.18
C GLN A 180 82.73 -21.67 -68.25
N ARG A 181 81.76 -22.49 -68.71
CA ARG A 181 81.95 -23.44 -69.83
C ARG A 181 82.14 -22.75 -71.19
N SER A 182 81.75 -21.48 -71.32
CA SER A 182 81.90 -20.71 -72.57
C SER A 182 83.25 -19.98 -72.71
N LEU A 183 84.12 -20.02 -71.68
CA LEU A 183 85.51 -19.58 -71.83
C LEU A 183 86.28 -20.58 -72.74
N PRO A 184 87.07 -20.10 -73.72
CA PRO A 184 87.89 -20.98 -74.54
C PRO A 184 89.02 -21.59 -73.71
N ALA A 185 89.14 -22.92 -73.75
CA ALA A 185 90.13 -23.69 -72.99
C ALA A 185 91.60 -23.37 -73.37
N ASN A 186 91.84 -22.83 -74.57
CA ASN A 186 93.16 -22.52 -75.09
C ASN A 186 93.38 -20.99 -75.15
N GLN A 187 93.98 -20.40 -74.12
CA GLN A 187 94.50 -19.03 -74.13
C GLN A 187 95.94 -19.01 -73.61
N GLY A 188 96.91 -19.16 -74.53
CA GLY A 188 98.35 -19.16 -74.25
C GLY A 188 99.09 -17.94 -74.83
N SER A 189 98.37 -16.86 -75.16
CA SER A 189 98.91 -15.66 -75.82
C SER A 189 98.58 -14.38 -75.04
N SER A 190 99.50 -13.43 -75.06
CA SER A 190 99.66 -12.35 -74.07
C SER A 190 98.72 -11.14 -74.22
N SER A 191 97.58 -11.28 -74.91
CA SER A 191 96.51 -10.28 -74.95
C SER A 191 95.13 -10.96 -74.94
N PRO A 192 94.31 -10.78 -73.89
CA PRO A 192 92.93 -11.25 -73.88
C PRO A 192 92.12 -10.59 -75.00
N SER A 193 91.22 -11.35 -75.62
CA SER A 193 90.26 -10.77 -76.56
C SER A 193 89.23 -9.91 -75.80
N PRO A 194 88.66 -8.85 -76.41
CA PRO A 194 87.59 -8.06 -75.79
C PRO A 194 86.35 -8.88 -75.40
N ARG A 195 86.16 -10.07 -76.00
CA ARG A 195 85.11 -11.02 -75.64
C ARG A 195 85.46 -11.82 -74.37
N THR A 196 86.73 -12.20 -74.19
CA THR A 196 87.17 -12.97 -73.02
C THR A 196 87.37 -12.12 -71.78
N SER A 197 87.66 -10.80 -71.90
CA SER A 197 87.56 -9.88 -70.76
C SER A 197 86.11 -9.71 -70.28
N ALA A 198 85.17 -9.42 -71.19
CA ALA A 198 83.75 -9.26 -70.85
C ALA A 198 83.14 -10.50 -70.16
N LEU A 199 83.50 -11.71 -70.61
CA LEU A 199 83.11 -12.96 -69.93
C LEU A 199 83.70 -13.09 -68.51
N LEU A 200 84.92 -12.60 -68.30
CA LEU A 200 85.59 -12.64 -66.99
C LEU A 200 84.97 -11.63 -66.01
N ASP A 201 84.60 -10.45 -66.50
CA ASP A 201 83.92 -9.42 -65.71
C ASP A 201 82.47 -9.81 -65.39
N GLN A 202 81.76 -10.48 -66.31
CA GLN A 202 80.48 -11.12 -66.01
C GLN A 202 80.65 -12.22 -64.94
N LEU A 203 81.73 -13.01 -64.98
CA LEU A 203 81.99 -14.04 -63.98
C LEU A 203 82.30 -13.43 -62.59
N ARG A 204 82.99 -12.27 -62.55
CA ARG A 204 83.18 -11.48 -61.31
C ARG A 204 81.83 -11.03 -60.74
N ALA A 205 81.01 -10.34 -61.54
CA ALA A 205 79.70 -9.85 -61.11
C ALA A 205 78.78 -10.98 -60.57
N LEU A 206 78.81 -12.16 -61.20
CA LEU A 206 78.07 -13.35 -60.71
C LEU A 206 78.63 -13.89 -59.39
N ASN A 207 79.93 -13.77 -59.12
CA ASN A 207 80.52 -14.14 -57.83
C ASN A 207 80.14 -13.14 -56.73
N ASP A 208 80.18 -11.85 -57.03
CA ASP A 208 79.82 -10.77 -56.09
C ASP A 208 78.32 -10.84 -55.75
N GLN A 209 77.48 -11.20 -56.73
CA GLN A 209 76.07 -11.50 -56.51
C GLN A 209 75.86 -12.75 -55.63
N LEU A 210 76.64 -13.82 -55.83
CA LEU A 210 76.57 -15.00 -54.96
C LEU A 210 77.03 -14.70 -53.53
N ALA A 211 78.07 -13.88 -53.35
CA ALA A 211 78.56 -13.46 -52.05
C ALA A 211 77.52 -12.63 -51.29
N THR A 212 76.90 -11.64 -51.95
CA THR A 212 75.86 -10.79 -51.34
C THR A 212 74.58 -11.56 -51.04
N LEU A 213 74.14 -12.48 -51.91
CA LEU A 213 73.01 -13.38 -51.62
C LEU A 213 73.30 -14.31 -50.44
N ALA A 214 74.50 -14.88 -50.36
CA ALA A 214 74.91 -15.74 -49.25
C ALA A 214 74.99 -14.96 -47.91
N GLU A 215 75.46 -13.71 -47.93
CA GLU A 215 75.48 -12.82 -46.77
C GLU A 215 74.06 -12.48 -46.29
N GLN A 216 73.15 -12.10 -47.21
CA GLN A 216 71.75 -11.81 -46.89
C GLN A 216 71.02 -13.04 -46.33
N ARG A 217 71.21 -14.21 -46.96
CA ARG A 217 70.72 -15.49 -46.45
C ARG A 217 71.24 -15.79 -45.05
N SER A 218 72.53 -15.55 -44.79
CA SER A 218 73.14 -15.76 -43.47
C SER A 218 72.52 -14.86 -42.40
N LYS A 219 72.35 -13.55 -42.70
CA LYS A 219 71.68 -12.60 -41.79
C LYS A 219 70.27 -13.05 -41.42
N ILE A 220 69.47 -13.46 -42.40
CA ILE A 220 68.10 -13.99 -42.19
C ILE A 220 68.12 -15.31 -41.40
N ALA A 221 69.13 -16.16 -41.61
CA ALA A 221 69.33 -17.39 -40.83
C ALA A 221 69.81 -17.13 -39.39
N SER A 222 70.40 -15.97 -39.09
CA SER A 222 70.81 -15.56 -37.74
C SER A 222 69.77 -14.72 -36.97
N ALA A 223 68.67 -14.29 -37.60
CA ALA A 223 67.68 -13.41 -36.97
C ALA A 223 66.93 -14.09 -35.80
N ASP A 224 66.76 -13.33 -34.70
CA ASP A 224 65.96 -13.71 -33.52
C ASP A 224 64.46 -13.68 -33.85
N LEU A 225 63.80 -14.83 -33.73
CA LEU A 225 62.36 -14.99 -33.96
C LEU A 225 61.52 -15.01 -32.65
N SER A 226 62.08 -14.53 -31.55
CA SER A 226 61.36 -14.39 -30.27
C SER A 226 60.07 -13.55 -30.46
N PRO A 227 58.89 -14.14 -30.23
CA PRO A 227 57.59 -13.48 -30.46
C PRO A 227 57.27 -12.41 -29.41
N GLY A 228 57.96 -12.43 -28.27
CA GLY A 228 57.60 -11.74 -27.04
C GLY A 228 57.90 -12.61 -25.83
N SER A 229 57.41 -12.19 -24.66
CA SER A 229 57.46 -12.95 -23.41
C SER A 229 56.33 -12.58 -22.45
N VAL A 230 55.92 -13.53 -21.61
CA VAL A 230 55.01 -13.25 -20.49
C VAL A 230 55.75 -12.42 -19.44
N THR A 231 55.24 -11.24 -19.11
CA THR A 231 55.80 -10.34 -18.09
C THR A 231 55.08 -10.42 -16.75
N SER A 232 53.81 -10.85 -16.74
CA SER A 232 53.09 -11.20 -15.52
C SER A 232 52.15 -12.38 -15.80
N ALA A 233 52.55 -13.58 -15.41
CA ALA A 233 51.69 -14.76 -15.45
C ALA A 233 50.57 -14.64 -14.41
N ALA A 234 49.36 -15.10 -14.74
CA ALA A 234 48.27 -15.21 -13.79
C ALA A 234 48.61 -16.20 -12.67
N ARG A 235 48.20 -15.88 -11.43
CA ARG A 235 48.39 -16.69 -10.22
C ARG A 235 47.23 -16.47 -9.25
N ALA A 236 46.90 -17.48 -8.46
CA ALA A 236 45.94 -17.38 -7.36
C ALA A 236 46.51 -16.55 -6.18
N PRO A 237 45.67 -15.90 -5.36
CA PRO A 237 44.21 -15.80 -5.51
C PRO A 237 43.81 -14.82 -6.62
N VAL A 238 42.75 -15.15 -7.36
CA VAL A 238 42.17 -14.28 -8.42
C VAL A 238 40.82 -13.71 -7.98
N PRO A 239 40.48 -12.47 -8.37
CA PRO A 239 39.23 -11.82 -7.94
C PRO A 239 37.99 -12.59 -8.43
N SER A 240 36.99 -12.66 -7.56
CA SER A 240 35.73 -13.35 -7.81
C SER A 240 34.56 -12.39 -7.83
N SER A 241 33.53 -12.67 -8.66
CA SER A 241 32.25 -11.96 -8.55
C SER A 241 31.55 -12.14 -7.18
N ARG A 242 31.95 -13.13 -6.38
CA ARG A 242 31.52 -13.27 -4.99
C ARG A 242 32.16 -12.27 -4.02
N ASP A 243 33.26 -11.62 -4.37
CA ASP A 243 33.85 -10.56 -3.54
C ASP A 243 32.94 -9.32 -3.47
N ALA A 244 32.08 -9.15 -4.48
CA ALA A 244 31.01 -8.15 -4.49
C ALA A 244 29.71 -8.59 -3.77
N ALA A 245 29.60 -9.83 -3.27
CA ALA A 245 28.43 -10.32 -2.55
C ALA A 245 27.96 -9.41 -1.37
N PRO A 246 28.84 -8.86 -0.50
CA PRO A 246 28.39 -7.91 0.52
C PRO A 246 27.80 -6.61 -0.08
N LEU A 247 28.32 -6.12 -1.20
CA LEU A 247 27.76 -4.96 -1.90
C LEU A 247 26.36 -5.28 -2.46
N ILE A 248 26.21 -6.46 -3.05
CA ILE A 248 24.93 -6.97 -3.60
C ILE A 248 23.90 -7.15 -2.48
N LEU A 249 24.29 -7.64 -1.30
CA LEU A 249 23.43 -7.76 -0.12
C LEU A 249 23.00 -6.39 0.43
N VAL A 250 23.90 -5.40 0.48
CA VAL A 250 23.56 -4.02 0.89
C VAL A 250 22.61 -3.37 -0.13
N ALA A 251 22.85 -3.56 -1.43
CA ALA A 251 21.94 -3.10 -2.48
C ALA A 251 20.55 -3.78 -2.36
N GLY A 252 20.52 -5.08 -2.09
CA GLY A 252 19.30 -5.86 -1.84
C GLY A 252 18.53 -5.39 -0.61
N LEU A 253 19.22 -5.04 0.47
CA LEU A 253 18.63 -4.45 1.69
C LEU A 253 17.99 -3.08 1.39
N LEU A 254 18.73 -2.18 0.72
CA LEU A 254 18.25 -0.83 0.40
C LEU A 254 17.08 -0.87 -0.61
N GLY A 255 17.18 -1.68 -1.65
CA GLY A 255 16.09 -1.92 -2.61
C GLY A 255 14.88 -2.57 -1.95
N GLY A 256 15.09 -3.55 -1.06
CA GLY A 256 14.04 -4.20 -0.28
C GLY A 256 13.30 -3.24 0.67
N LEU A 257 14.02 -2.30 1.28
CA LEU A 257 13.43 -1.23 2.11
C LEU A 257 12.62 -0.24 1.25
N LEU A 258 13.12 0.15 0.08
CA LEU A 258 12.42 1.05 -0.86
C LEU A 258 11.12 0.40 -1.37
N VAL A 259 11.19 -0.83 -1.88
CA VAL A 259 10.02 -1.59 -2.34
C VAL A 259 9.06 -1.87 -1.19
N GLY A 260 9.56 -2.23 0.00
CA GLY A 260 8.75 -2.43 1.20
C GLY A 260 8.03 -1.16 1.65
N GLY A 261 8.69 0.00 1.56
CA GLY A 261 8.09 1.32 1.80
C GLY A 261 7.00 1.66 0.80
N LEU A 262 7.22 1.40 -0.50
CA LEU A 262 6.22 1.60 -1.55
C LEU A 262 5.01 0.69 -1.36
N VAL A 263 5.22 -0.60 -1.05
CA VAL A 263 4.13 -1.56 -0.75
C VAL A 263 3.36 -1.17 0.50
N ALA A 264 4.03 -0.65 1.54
CA ALA A 264 3.37 -0.10 2.73
C ALA A 264 2.53 1.14 2.40
N PHE A 265 3.03 2.04 1.54
CA PHE A 265 2.33 3.24 1.08
C PHE A 265 1.09 2.91 0.22
N VAL A 266 1.20 1.95 -0.71
CA VAL A 266 0.06 1.47 -1.50
C VAL A 266 -0.99 0.83 -0.59
N ARG A 267 -0.58 -0.02 0.37
CA ARG A 267 -1.52 -0.61 1.34
C ARG A 267 -2.21 0.42 2.25
N GLU A 268 -1.55 1.51 2.62
CA GLU A 268 -2.18 2.59 3.41
C GLU A 268 -3.12 3.46 2.55
N SER A 269 -2.73 3.81 1.31
CA SER A 269 -3.54 4.66 0.42
C SER A 269 -4.81 3.96 -0.10
N MET A 270 -4.88 2.63 -0.03
CA MET A 270 -6.10 1.83 -0.22
C MET A 270 -7.00 1.76 1.04
N ASP A 271 -6.47 1.99 2.24
CA ASP A 271 -7.20 1.88 3.53
C ASP A 271 -7.74 3.26 4.00
N ARG A 272 -8.26 4.05 3.04
CA ARG A 272 -8.80 5.40 3.27
C ARG A 272 -10.09 5.38 4.10
N ARG A 273 -9.91 5.52 5.42
CA ARG A 273 -10.95 5.63 6.44
C ARG A 273 -11.19 7.08 6.86
N VAL A 274 -12.42 7.38 7.25
CA VAL A 274 -12.82 8.68 7.83
C VAL A 274 -12.19 8.82 9.22
N ARG A 275 -11.32 9.83 9.39
CA ARG A 275 -10.55 10.09 10.62
C ARG A 275 -10.91 11.42 11.26
N THR A 276 -11.47 12.34 10.49
CA THR A 276 -11.90 13.68 10.89
C THR A 276 -13.31 14.00 10.37
N ALA A 277 -14.01 14.93 11.03
CA ALA A 277 -15.30 15.42 10.54
C ALA A 277 -15.17 16.26 9.24
N GLY A 278 -14.01 16.89 9.00
CA GLY A 278 -13.74 17.63 7.76
C GLY A 278 -13.70 16.73 6.52
N GLU A 279 -13.00 15.59 6.60
CA GLU A 279 -13.00 14.57 5.53
C GLU A 279 -14.42 14.06 5.23
N ALA A 280 -15.20 13.78 6.28
CA ALA A 280 -16.59 13.35 6.11
C ALA A 280 -17.46 14.44 5.46
N SER A 281 -17.35 15.70 5.90
CA SER A 281 -18.08 16.83 5.33
C SER A 281 -17.77 17.04 3.85
N ALA A 282 -16.50 16.91 3.45
CA ALA A 282 -16.07 17.04 2.06
C ALA A 282 -16.58 15.91 1.15
N VAL A 283 -16.77 14.69 1.69
CA VAL A 283 -17.34 13.55 0.95
C VAL A 283 -18.87 13.59 0.89
N VAL A 284 -19.53 14.01 1.98
CA VAL A 284 -21.01 14.04 2.04
C VAL A 284 -21.60 15.28 1.37
N GLY A 285 -20.92 16.43 1.44
CA GLY A 285 -21.44 17.71 0.93
C GLY A 285 -22.65 18.23 1.71
N ALA A 286 -22.81 17.81 2.97
CA ALA A 286 -23.88 18.24 3.88
C ALA A 286 -23.28 18.61 5.25
N PRO A 287 -23.95 19.42 6.09
CA PRO A 287 -23.39 19.88 7.35
C PRO A 287 -23.22 18.75 8.39
N LEU A 288 -22.21 18.89 9.23
CA LEU A 288 -22.04 18.08 10.45
C LEU A 288 -23.15 18.46 11.44
N LEU A 289 -23.98 17.48 11.84
CA LEU A 289 -25.03 17.66 12.84
C LEU A 289 -24.51 17.42 14.27
N GLY A 290 -23.43 16.64 14.42
CA GLY A 290 -22.76 16.45 15.69
C GLY A 290 -21.68 15.35 15.65
N THR A 291 -20.76 15.42 16.61
CA THR A 291 -19.87 14.31 16.96
C THR A 291 -20.41 13.63 18.22
N VAL A 292 -20.60 12.32 18.18
CA VAL A 292 -21.09 11.54 19.32
C VAL A 292 -19.93 10.73 19.89
N GLY A 293 -19.39 11.22 21.00
CA GLY A 293 -18.34 10.57 21.75
C GLY A 293 -18.82 9.28 22.42
N ARG A 294 -17.89 8.37 22.73
CA ARG A 294 -18.15 7.27 23.66
C ARG A 294 -17.79 7.64 25.10
N ASP A 295 -18.56 7.09 26.04
CA ASP A 295 -18.27 7.16 27.47
C ASP A 295 -17.30 6.05 27.92
N ARG A 296 -16.93 6.05 29.21
CA ARG A 296 -16.04 5.04 29.81
C ARG A 296 -16.60 3.61 29.82
N SER A 297 -17.89 3.43 29.52
CA SER A 297 -18.54 2.13 29.38
C SER A 297 -18.64 1.66 27.92
N GLY A 298 -18.09 2.43 26.98
CA GLY A 298 -18.12 2.12 25.54
C GLY A 298 -19.46 2.45 24.86
N ARG A 299 -20.39 3.10 25.57
CA ARG A 299 -21.69 3.55 25.03
C ARG A 299 -21.56 4.95 24.42
N LEU A 300 -22.51 5.34 23.58
CA LEU A 300 -22.61 6.72 23.10
C LEU A 300 -23.02 7.68 24.24
N SER A 301 -22.37 8.85 24.29
CA SER A 301 -22.62 9.90 25.29
C SER A 301 -24.06 10.42 25.20
N ASP A 302 -24.83 10.28 26.29
CA ASP A 302 -26.21 10.78 26.42
C ASP A 302 -26.26 12.30 26.22
N THR A 303 -25.25 13.03 26.69
CA THR A 303 -25.08 14.49 26.47
C THR A 303 -24.88 14.82 24.99
N ASP A 304 -24.05 14.07 24.28
CA ASP A 304 -23.78 14.32 22.86
C ASP A 304 -25.00 13.96 22.00
N LEU A 305 -25.77 12.95 22.40
CA LEU A 305 -27.06 12.60 21.79
C LEU A 305 -28.12 13.68 22.02
N ARG A 306 -28.15 14.36 23.18
CA ARG A 306 -29.01 15.53 23.43
C ARG A 306 -28.62 16.71 22.53
N TYR A 307 -27.33 16.99 22.36
CA TYR A 307 -26.87 18.02 21.42
C TYR A 307 -27.23 17.68 19.97
N LEU A 308 -27.15 16.40 19.58
CA LEU A 308 -27.62 15.95 18.26
C LEU A 308 -29.13 16.15 18.09
N VAL A 309 -29.94 15.84 19.10
CA VAL A 309 -31.40 16.11 19.08
C VAL A 309 -31.68 17.61 18.96
N LEU A 310 -30.94 18.49 19.64
CA LEU A 310 -31.07 19.94 19.50
C LEU A 310 -30.70 20.43 18.07
N ALA A 311 -29.65 19.87 17.46
CA ALA A 311 -29.28 20.18 16.06
C ALA A 311 -30.32 19.69 15.03
N LEU A 312 -31.09 18.67 15.40
CA LEU A 312 -32.22 18.12 14.65
C LEU A 312 -33.55 18.85 14.91
N GLY A 313 -33.66 19.66 15.98
CA GLY A 313 -34.91 20.29 16.44
C GLY A 313 -35.69 20.99 15.33
N ARG A 314 -35.00 21.77 14.49
CA ARG A 314 -35.53 22.41 13.26
C ARG A 314 -36.26 21.50 12.25
N TRP A 315 -36.22 20.18 12.38
CA TRP A 315 -36.97 19.20 11.56
C TRP A 315 -37.94 18.35 12.39
N VAL A 316 -37.87 18.43 13.71
CA VAL A 316 -38.68 17.70 14.70
C VAL A 316 -39.79 18.61 15.24
N ASP A 317 -39.49 19.89 15.43
CA ASP A 317 -40.36 20.94 15.97
C ASP A 317 -41.30 21.47 14.87
N GLY A 318 -42.35 20.71 14.55
CA GLY A 318 -43.38 21.10 13.58
C GLY A 318 -44.69 20.35 13.77
N PRO A 319 -45.81 20.82 13.19
CA PRO A 319 -47.13 20.18 13.34
C PRO A 319 -47.19 18.79 12.68
N THR A 320 -46.38 18.56 11.65
CA THR A 320 -46.21 17.26 10.97
C THR A 320 -44.72 17.10 10.60
N PRO A 321 -43.87 16.63 11.52
CA PRO A 321 -42.45 16.47 11.24
C PRO A 321 -42.22 15.31 10.25
N PRO A 322 -41.42 15.49 9.18
CA PRO A 322 -41.08 14.39 8.27
C PRO A 322 -40.27 13.31 9.01
N PRO A 323 -40.41 12.02 8.65
CA PRO A 323 -39.69 10.96 9.34
C PRO A 323 -38.18 11.13 9.20
N LEU A 324 -37.44 11.01 10.29
CA LEU A 324 -35.99 11.14 10.32
C LEU A 324 -35.33 9.78 10.04
N VAL A 325 -34.57 9.68 8.95
CA VAL A 325 -34.07 8.40 8.44
C VAL A 325 -32.56 8.30 8.67
N LEU A 326 -32.12 7.50 9.64
CA LEU A 326 -30.71 7.29 9.92
C LEU A 326 -30.17 6.17 9.03
N LEU A 327 -29.08 6.45 8.32
CA LEU A 327 -28.50 5.61 7.28
C LEU A 327 -27.01 5.39 7.53
N SER A 328 -26.45 4.28 7.06
CA SER A 328 -25.01 4.00 7.10
C SER A 328 -24.54 3.28 5.84
N SER A 329 -23.24 3.34 5.56
CA SER A 329 -22.60 2.66 4.42
C SER A 329 -22.30 1.18 4.69
N ALA A 330 -22.21 0.81 5.97
CA ALA A 330 -22.09 -0.57 6.45
C ALA A 330 -22.82 -0.76 7.79
N ALA A 331 -23.07 -2.02 8.16
CA ALA A 331 -23.82 -2.37 9.38
C ALA A 331 -23.04 -2.09 10.68
N ASP A 332 -21.71 -2.09 10.65
CA ASP A 332 -20.85 -1.98 11.85
C ASP A 332 -20.56 -0.53 12.29
N GLU A 333 -21.19 0.45 11.62
CA GLU A 333 -20.95 1.89 11.78
C GLU A 333 -21.74 2.54 12.94
N GLN A 334 -22.22 1.74 13.89
CA GLN A 334 -22.97 2.16 15.10
C GLN A 334 -24.31 2.87 14.84
N ARG A 335 -24.86 2.82 13.62
CA ARG A 335 -26.19 3.38 13.26
C ARG A 335 -27.24 3.09 14.32
N GLU A 336 -27.43 1.82 14.67
CA GLU A 336 -28.42 1.35 15.65
C GLU A 336 -28.28 2.01 17.03
N GLN A 337 -27.05 2.30 17.47
CA GLN A 337 -26.79 3.00 18.73
C GLN A 337 -27.17 4.48 18.65
N VAL A 338 -26.91 5.13 17.52
CA VAL A 338 -27.36 6.52 17.29
C VAL A 338 -28.89 6.57 17.17
N THR A 339 -29.51 5.65 16.42
CA THR A 339 -30.96 5.57 16.23
C THR A 339 -31.68 5.36 17.57
N ALA A 340 -31.26 4.37 18.37
CA ALA A 340 -31.81 4.12 19.71
C ALA A 340 -31.53 5.28 20.68
N GLY A 341 -30.34 5.89 20.61
CA GLY A 341 -29.94 7.02 21.43
C GLY A 341 -30.76 8.29 21.17
N VAL A 342 -30.98 8.64 19.90
CA VAL A 342 -31.81 9.76 19.46
C VAL A 342 -33.27 9.54 19.87
N ALA A 343 -33.83 8.34 19.64
CA ALA A 343 -35.18 8.01 20.07
C ALA A 343 -35.36 8.08 21.59
N ALA A 344 -34.39 7.60 22.37
CA ALA A 344 -34.40 7.70 23.83
C ALA A 344 -34.22 9.14 24.34
N ALA A 345 -33.44 9.98 23.67
CA ALA A 345 -33.28 11.40 24.02
C ALA A 345 -34.54 12.23 23.70
N LEU A 346 -35.23 11.94 22.60
CA LEU A 346 -36.54 12.51 22.26
C LEU A 346 -37.64 12.09 23.25
N ALA A 347 -37.67 10.83 23.67
CA ALA A 347 -38.59 10.36 24.70
C ALA A 347 -38.30 11.00 26.07
N GLN A 348 -37.02 11.19 26.43
CA GLN A 348 -36.64 11.92 27.65
C GLN A 348 -37.14 13.37 27.65
N SER A 349 -37.18 14.06 26.50
CA SER A 349 -37.76 15.41 26.38
C SER A 349 -39.29 15.44 26.30
N GLY A 350 -39.97 14.30 26.52
CA GLY A 350 -41.43 14.21 26.67
C GLY A 350 -42.19 13.79 25.41
N HIS A 351 -41.49 13.51 24.30
CA HIS A 351 -42.14 13.17 23.04
C HIS A 351 -42.62 11.71 22.97
N GLU A 352 -43.70 11.48 22.21
CA GLU A 352 -44.02 10.15 21.70
C GLU A 352 -43.30 9.92 20.36
N VAL A 353 -42.44 8.90 20.34
CA VAL A 353 -41.56 8.57 19.21
C VAL A 353 -41.97 7.23 18.61
N ARG A 354 -42.28 7.22 17.31
CA ARG A 354 -42.44 5.99 16.51
C ARG A 354 -41.07 5.61 15.96
N LEU A 355 -40.52 4.48 16.39
CA LEU A 355 -39.24 3.98 15.92
C LEU A 355 -39.46 2.85 14.90
N GLY A 356 -39.36 3.20 13.61
CA GLY A 356 -39.39 2.27 12.50
C GLY A 356 -38.10 1.46 12.46
N VAL A 357 -38.18 0.14 12.67
CA VAL A 357 -37.01 -0.75 12.72
C VAL A 357 -37.10 -1.86 11.69
N ALA A 358 -35.95 -2.21 11.12
CA ALA A 358 -35.80 -3.42 10.33
C ALA A 358 -35.81 -4.66 11.25
N PRO A 359 -36.34 -5.81 10.80
CA PRO A 359 -36.43 -7.01 11.64
C PRO A 359 -35.06 -7.46 12.14
N GLU A 360 -34.01 -7.31 11.32
CA GLU A 360 -32.65 -7.67 11.68
C GLU A 360 -31.98 -6.76 12.72
N SER A 361 -32.49 -5.54 12.98
CA SER A 361 -31.98 -4.61 14.00
C SER A 361 -32.89 -4.48 15.23
N LYS A 362 -34.16 -4.91 15.14
CA LYS A 362 -35.19 -4.82 16.20
C LYS A 362 -34.68 -5.25 17.58
N GLU A 363 -34.05 -6.42 17.70
CA GLU A 363 -33.60 -6.95 19.00
C GLU A 363 -32.45 -6.15 19.62
N ARG A 364 -31.47 -5.72 18.80
CA ARG A 364 -30.34 -4.90 19.27
C ARG A 364 -30.80 -3.52 19.73
N ILE A 365 -31.72 -2.91 18.97
CA ILE A 365 -32.36 -1.65 19.34
C ILE A 365 -33.22 -1.81 20.60
N ARG A 366 -33.97 -2.90 20.75
CA ARG A 366 -34.74 -3.20 21.97
C ARG A 366 -33.85 -3.30 23.21
N ALA A 367 -32.70 -3.94 23.11
CA ALA A 367 -31.73 -4.01 24.20
C ALA A 367 -31.23 -2.61 24.61
N LEU A 368 -30.86 -1.78 23.63
CA LEU A 368 -30.41 -0.39 23.84
C LEU A 368 -31.51 0.50 24.46
N LEU A 369 -32.76 0.37 24.01
CA LEU A 369 -33.91 1.09 24.59
C LEU A 369 -34.24 0.63 26.01
N THR A 370 -34.15 -0.68 26.28
CA THR A 370 -34.34 -1.23 27.65
C THR A 370 -33.24 -0.74 28.59
N GLU A 371 -32.01 -0.62 28.10
CA GLU A 371 -30.89 -0.03 28.86
C GLU A 371 -31.08 1.47 29.09
N ALA A 372 -31.58 2.22 28.10
CA ALA A 372 -31.94 3.63 28.26
C ALA A 372 -33.08 3.83 29.28
N GLN A 373 -34.10 2.98 29.26
CA GLN A 373 -35.19 2.97 30.25
C GLN A 373 -34.68 2.71 31.68
N ARG A 374 -33.69 1.83 31.86
CA ARG A 374 -33.06 1.58 33.18
C ARG A 374 -32.27 2.79 33.70
N ARG A 375 -31.72 3.62 32.82
CA ARG A 375 -31.04 4.88 33.19
C ARG A 375 -32.02 6.01 33.46
N HIS A 376 -33.10 6.08 32.68
CA HIS A 376 -34.10 7.15 32.73
C HIS A 376 -35.50 6.53 32.89
N PRO A 377 -35.87 6.07 34.11
CA PRO A 377 -37.14 5.41 34.37
C PRO A 377 -38.33 6.30 34.00
N ALA A 378 -39.46 5.66 33.69
CA ALA A 378 -40.67 6.36 33.32
C ALA A 378 -41.18 7.25 34.47
N VAL A 379 -41.31 8.54 34.22
CA VAL A 379 -41.93 9.49 35.15
C VAL A 379 -43.43 9.36 35.00
N GLU A 380 -44.11 8.88 36.04
CA GLU A 380 -45.57 8.79 36.04
C GLU A 380 -46.17 10.21 36.02
N GLN A 381 -46.87 10.55 34.95
CA GLN A 381 -47.53 11.85 34.82
C GLN A 381 -48.71 11.94 35.79
N THR A 382 -48.47 12.55 36.96
CA THR A 382 -49.47 12.77 38.00
C THR A 382 -50.65 13.60 37.47
N ARG A 383 -51.70 12.93 36.99
CA ARG A 383 -52.95 13.58 36.59
C ARG A 383 -53.46 14.46 37.75
N PRO A 384 -53.85 15.72 37.52
CA PRO A 384 -54.24 16.63 38.59
C PRO A 384 -55.42 16.06 39.37
N ARG A 385 -55.17 15.74 40.64
CA ARG A 385 -56.11 15.06 41.52
C ARG A 385 -57.18 16.03 42.01
N VAL A 386 -58.28 16.14 41.25
CA VAL A 386 -59.44 16.97 41.60
C VAL A 386 -59.83 16.74 43.08
N PRO A 387 -59.82 17.78 43.93
CA PRO A 387 -60.16 17.63 45.34
C PRO A 387 -61.62 17.18 45.51
N ARG A 388 -61.84 16.12 46.30
CA ARG A 388 -63.19 15.77 46.76
C ARG A 388 -63.64 16.78 47.83
N PRO A 389 -64.89 17.27 47.82
CA PRO A 389 -65.39 18.14 48.87
C PRO A 389 -65.40 17.41 50.22
N ARG A 390 -65.07 18.15 51.28
CA ARG A 390 -64.92 17.65 52.65
C ARG A 390 -66.30 17.66 53.35
N PRO A 391 -66.76 16.56 53.97
CA PRO A 391 -68.00 16.57 54.74
C PRO A 391 -67.87 17.45 55.99
N MET A 392 -68.96 18.13 56.36
CA MET A 392 -69.05 18.97 57.56
C MET A 392 -69.26 18.12 58.83
N PRO A 393 -68.65 18.48 59.98
CA PRO A 393 -68.94 17.82 61.25
C PRO A 393 -70.25 18.35 61.88
N SER A 394 -70.99 17.45 62.53
CA SER A 394 -72.18 17.77 63.34
C SER A 394 -71.80 18.14 64.79
N SER A 395 -72.52 19.09 65.40
CA SER A 395 -72.30 19.57 66.76
C SER A 395 -73.39 19.14 67.76
N VAL A 396 -72.97 18.67 68.95
CA VAL A 396 -73.66 18.81 70.27
C VAL A 396 -72.56 18.76 71.37
N PRO A 397 -72.60 19.58 72.45
CA PRO A 397 -71.49 19.69 73.43
C PRO A 397 -71.83 19.26 74.88
N ALA A 398 -70.78 19.01 75.68
CA ALA A 398 -70.79 18.86 77.16
C ALA A 398 -69.34 19.12 77.72
N PRO A 399 -69.11 19.49 78.99
CA PRO A 399 -68.54 20.83 79.23
C PRO A 399 -67.27 20.97 80.11
N ALA A 400 -66.60 22.12 79.90
CA ALA A 400 -65.92 23.01 80.86
C ALA A 400 -64.84 22.52 81.86
N THR A 401 -63.68 23.20 81.85
CA THR A 401 -63.11 23.85 83.05
C THR A 401 -62.08 24.96 82.71
N ALA A 402 -62.04 26.01 83.57
CA ALA A 402 -60.95 26.98 83.83
C ALA A 402 -60.30 27.80 82.68
N THR A 403 -60.76 29.04 82.51
CA THR A 403 -60.03 30.25 82.07
C THR A 403 -59.31 30.93 83.27
N PRO A 404 -58.65 32.13 83.17
CA PRO A 404 -58.44 33.10 82.06
C PRO A 404 -56.92 33.28 81.74
N ALA A 405 -56.32 34.32 81.14
CA ALA A 405 -56.68 35.68 80.64
C ALA A 405 -55.67 36.07 79.51
N VAL A 406 -55.52 37.29 78.93
CA VAL A 406 -56.06 38.66 79.13
C VAL A 406 -56.14 39.38 77.74
N GLY A 407 -57.18 40.19 77.48
CA GLY A 407 -57.14 41.33 76.54
C GLY A 407 -57.20 41.05 75.01
N GLY A 408 -57.87 41.87 74.19
CA GLY A 408 -58.77 42.98 74.56
C GLY A 408 -59.33 43.81 73.39
N ASN A 409 -60.64 43.67 73.15
CA ASN A 409 -61.58 44.65 72.56
C ASN A 409 -61.50 45.04 71.05
N PRO A 410 -62.62 45.57 70.47
CA PRO A 410 -63.03 45.24 69.09
C PRO A 410 -63.48 46.43 68.21
N GLU A 411 -63.87 46.14 66.96
CA GLU A 411 -64.89 46.80 66.09
C GLU A 411 -64.89 46.08 64.71
N ASP A 412 -65.94 46.00 63.88
CA ASP A 412 -67.34 46.43 63.96
C ASP A 412 -68.27 45.46 63.15
N THR A 413 -69.60 45.66 63.13
CA THR A 413 -70.61 44.68 62.66
C THR A 413 -71.64 45.19 61.63
N MET A 414 -71.73 44.53 60.47
CA MET A 414 -72.93 44.48 59.59
C MET A 414 -72.81 43.24 58.66
N VAL A 415 -73.74 42.30 58.47
CA VAL A 415 -75.22 42.19 58.60
C VAL A 415 -76.02 42.70 57.39
N ILE A 416 -76.34 41.78 56.47
CA ILE A 416 -77.48 41.85 55.53
C ILE A 416 -78.15 40.45 55.50
N PRO A 417 -79.50 40.30 55.46
CA PRO A 417 -80.17 39.04 55.85
C PRO A 417 -80.88 38.35 54.63
N PRO A 418 -82.01 37.58 54.72
CA PRO A 418 -82.05 36.26 54.07
C PRO A 418 -83.17 36.05 53.02
N VAL A 419 -83.07 34.99 52.22
CA VAL A 419 -84.18 34.47 51.39
C VAL A 419 -84.56 33.04 51.82
N ARG A 420 -85.85 32.75 51.86
CA ARG A 420 -86.44 31.55 52.48
C ARG A 420 -86.92 30.50 51.46
N LYS A 421 -86.50 29.23 51.69
CA LYS A 421 -87.36 28.01 51.70
C LYS A 421 -88.09 27.63 50.38
N PRO A 422 -88.72 26.42 50.24
CA PRO A 422 -89.00 25.39 51.24
C PRO A 422 -88.46 23.97 50.95
N ARG A 423 -88.74 23.05 51.89
CA ARG A 423 -88.69 21.58 51.74
C ARG A 423 -90.11 21.04 51.53
N PRO A 424 -90.29 19.84 50.96
CA PRO A 424 -91.61 19.31 50.60
C PRO A 424 -92.42 18.82 51.81
N PHE A 425 -93.73 18.63 51.56
CA PHE A 425 -94.69 17.87 52.37
C PHE A 425 -95.44 16.88 51.44
N PRO A 426 -96.33 15.99 51.93
CA PRO A 426 -96.38 14.61 51.44
C PRO A 426 -97.60 14.32 50.55
N THR A 427 -97.77 13.06 50.17
CA THR A 427 -99.03 12.50 49.70
C THR A 427 -99.37 11.22 50.47
N ASP A 428 -100.58 11.22 51.04
CA ASP A 428 -101.34 10.04 51.46
C ASP A 428 -101.73 9.18 50.22
N ASP A 429 -102.36 8.00 50.28
CA ASP A 429 -103.23 7.36 51.28
C ASP A 429 -103.04 5.80 51.22
N PRO A 430 -103.47 5.00 52.23
CA PRO A 430 -103.12 3.57 52.35
C PRO A 430 -104.29 2.60 52.01
N LYS A 431 -104.33 1.42 52.67
CA LYS A 431 -105.35 0.32 52.61
C LYS A 431 -105.13 -0.64 51.41
N ASN A 432 -105.24 -1.98 51.50
CA ASN A 432 -105.51 -2.95 52.59
C ASN A 432 -104.48 -4.11 52.47
N GLY A 433 -104.21 -4.98 53.46
CA GLY A 433 -104.67 -5.12 54.85
C GLY A 433 -103.64 -5.97 55.64
N GLY A 434 -103.70 -6.09 56.97
CA GLY A 434 -104.62 -7.04 57.61
C GLY A 434 -103.97 -8.43 57.83
N VAL A 435 -102.91 -8.56 58.66
CA VAL A 435 -102.98 -9.01 60.08
C VAL A 435 -103.14 -10.55 60.22
N TYR A 436 -102.29 -11.36 60.89
CA TYR A 436 -101.03 -11.13 61.64
C TYR A 436 -100.27 -12.48 61.88
N ARG A 437 -99.09 -12.42 62.55
CA ARG A 437 -98.24 -13.52 63.12
C ARG A 437 -97.39 -14.31 62.11
N SER A 438 -96.05 -14.30 62.09
CA SER A 438 -94.96 -14.43 63.11
C SER A 438 -94.46 -15.88 63.25
N THR A 439 -93.16 -16.19 63.38
CA THR A 439 -92.10 -15.45 64.13
C THR A 439 -90.68 -15.46 63.50
N THR A 440 -89.91 -14.41 63.81
CA THR A 440 -88.44 -14.38 64.03
C THR A 440 -87.48 -14.88 62.93
N THR A 441 -87.12 -13.96 62.04
CA THR A 441 -85.76 -13.47 61.77
C THR A 441 -84.54 -14.38 62.01
N SER A 442 -83.66 -14.48 61.00
CA SER A 442 -82.28 -14.95 61.10
C SER A 442 -81.30 -13.99 60.42
N ALA A 443 -80.01 -14.18 60.70
CA ALA A 443 -78.84 -13.40 60.32
C ALA A 443 -78.86 -12.68 58.95
N ASP A 444 -78.39 -11.43 58.96
CA ASP A 444 -78.04 -10.64 57.76
C ASP A 444 -76.61 -10.99 57.27
N LYS A 445 -76.39 -10.93 55.96
CA LYS A 445 -75.11 -11.21 55.28
C LYS A 445 -74.95 -10.26 54.09
N THR A 446 -73.91 -9.43 54.11
CA THR A 446 -73.64 -8.42 53.07
C THR A 446 -73.20 -9.06 51.75
N GLU A 447 -73.92 -8.77 50.65
CA GLU A 447 -73.49 -9.10 49.28
C GLU A 447 -72.56 -8.04 48.66
N ILE A 448 -71.83 -8.43 47.61
CA ILE A 448 -70.82 -7.62 46.92
C ILE A 448 -71.26 -7.37 45.47
N ILE A 449 -71.39 -6.10 45.08
CA ILE A 449 -71.76 -5.71 43.71
C ILE A 449 -70.49 -5.34 42.91
N PRO A 450 -70.16 -6.05 41.82
CA PRO A 450 -69.01 -5.72 40.97
C PRO A 450 -69.30 -4.53 40.05
N ARG A 451 -68.29 -3.68 39.81
CA ARG A 451 -68.41 -2.47 38.97
C ARG A 451 -67.60 -2.63 37.67
N VAL A 452 -68.28 -2.52 36.54
CA VAL A 452 -67.68 -2.57 35.19
C VAL A 452 -66.87 -1.31 34.90
N LEU A 453 -65.65 -1.47 34.37
CA LEU A 453 -64.85 -0.38 33.79
C LEU A 453 -65.19 -0.19 32.29
N PRO A 454 -65.15 1.05 31.76
CA PRO A 454 -65.30 1.29 30.34
C PRO A 454 -64.12 0.71 29.54
N LYS A 455 -64.43 0.18 28.36
CA LYS A 455 -63.51 -0.55 27.48
C LYS A 455 -62.47 0.39 26.84
N GLU A 456 -61.20 0.15 27.12
CA GLU A 456 -60.08 0.81 26.43
C GLU A 456 -60.00 0.35 24.95
N ALA A 457 -59.52 1.22 24.07
CA ALA A 457 -59.41 0.92 22.63
C ALA A 457 -58.44 -0.25 22.39
N PRO A 458 -58.63 -1.07 21.33
CA PRO A 458 -57.81 -2.26 21.11
C PRO A 458 -56.33 -1.88 20.94
N ALA A 459 -55.48 -2.41 21.83
CA ALA A 459 -54.04 -2.28 21.73
C ALA A 459 -53.55 -3.02 20.48
N THR A 460 -53.28 -2.28 19.41
CA THR A 460 -52.56 -2.80 18.25
C THR A 460 -51.14 -3.16 18.67
N ASP A 461 -50.77 -4.42 18.45
CA ASP A 461 -49.56 -5.03 19.01
C ASP A 461 -48.29 -4.24 18.60
N GLY A 462 -47.72 -3.54 19.57
CA GLY A 462 -46.91 -2.34 19.33
C GLY A 462 -46.08 -2.02 20.55
N GLU A 463 -44.98 -2.76 20.70
CA GLU A 463 -44.11 -2.78 21.87
C GLU A 463 -43.61 -1.38 22.26
N GLN A 464 -44.08 -0.86 23.40
CA GLN A 464 -43.85 0.51 23.85
C GLN A 464 -42.95 0.56 25.09
N VAL A 465 -41.84 1.29 24.99
CA VAL A 465 -40.87 1.53 26.07
C VAL A 465 -41.01 2.99 26.52
N ARG A 466 -41.48 3.20 27.76
CA ARG A 466 -41.53 4.55 28.38
C ARG A 466 -40.15 4.93 28.93
N ILE A 467 -39.66 6.12 28.60
CA ILE A 467 -38.32 6.61 28.98
C ILE A 467 -38.46 8.08 29.38
N GLY A 468 -38.13 8.43 30.62
CA GLY A 468 -38.38 9.77 31.16
C GLY A 468 -39.87 10.15 31.10
N ALA A 469 -40.18 11.32 30.54
CA ALA A 469 -41.55 11.84 30.45
C ALA A 469 -42.36 11.34 29.24
N GLY A 470 -41.70 10.74 28.24
CA GLY A 470 -42.29 10.29 26.97
C GLY A 470 -42.14 8.77 26.72
N ALA A 471 -42.33 8.36 25.47
CA ALA A 471 -42.34 6.94 25.11
C ALA A 471 -41.87 6.66 23.68
N VAL A 472 -41.14 5.57 23.50
CA VAL A 472 -40.76 5.02 22.20
C VAL A 472 -41.65 3.82 21.90
N ARG A 473 -42.39 3.82 20.78
CA ARG A 473 -43.08 2.64 20.25
C ARG A 473 -42.26 2.04 19.12
N LEU A 474 -41.91 0.76 19.22
CA LEU A 474 -41.28 0.02 18.13
C LEU A 474 -42.33 -0.35 17.08
N VAL A 475 -42.00 -0.10 15.82
CA VAL A 475 -42.91 -0.24 14.67
C VAL A 475 -42.13 -0.89 13.50
N PRO A 476 -42.72 -1.77 12.68
CA PRO A 476 -42.03 -2.29 11.49
C PRO A 476 -41.70 -1.17 10.49
N LEU A 477 -40.58 -1.34 9.76
CA LEU A 477 -39.99 -0.36 8.84
C LEU A 477 -40.96 0.28 7.84
N GLU A 478 -41.92 -0.48 7.31
CA GLU A 478 -42.84 -0.07 6.24
C GLU A 478 -44.22 0.38 6.76
N ALA A 479 -44.36 0.67 8.05
CA ALA A 479 -45.62 1.14 8.62
C ALA A 479 -45.91 2.61 8.24
N PRO A 480 -47.18 2.99 8.03
CA PRO A 480 -47.53 4.36 7.68
C PRO A 480 -47.10 5.37 8.74
N VAL A 481 -46.63 6.53 8.27
CA VAL A 481 -46.37 7.70 9.09
C VAL A 481 -47.68 8.15 9.73
N ALA A 482 -47.65 8.40 11.03
CA ALA A 482 -48.78 8.87 11.82
C ALA A 482 -48.36 10.09 12.64
N ALA A 483 -49.32 10.79 13.24
CA ALA A 483 -49.03 11.93 14.11
C ALA A 483 -48.05 11.55 15.25
N GLY A 484 -47.13 12.48 15.56
CA GLY A 484 -45.97 12.24 16.42
C GLY A 484 -44.66 12.19 15.64
N ILE A 485 -43.54 12.07 16.36
CA ILE A 485 -42.20 12.09 15.75
C ILE A 485 -41.83 10.68 15.30
N THR A 486 -41.52 10.52 14.02
CA THR A 486 -41.10 9.23 13.46
C THR A 486 -39.60 9.23 13.18
N VAL A 487 -38.89 8.24 13.71
CA VAL A 487 -37.46 8.00 13.47
C VAL A 487 -37.30 6.60 12.87
N ILE A 488 -36.46 6.45 11.86
CA ILE A 488 -36.32 5.22 11.07
C ILE A 488 -34.88 4.73 11.08
N ASP A 489 -34.68 3.49 11.51
CA ASP A 489 -33.41 2.75 11.42
C ASP A 489 -33.30 2.05 10.06
N ALA A 490 -32.81 2.77 9.05
CA ALA A 490 -32.76 2.26 7.69
C ALA A 490 -31.60 1.26 7.48
N PRO A 491 -31.84 0.09 6.86
CA PRO A 491 -30.78 -0.86 6.51
C PRO A 491 -29.63 -0.23 5.70
N PRO A 492 -28.41 -0.83 5.69
CA PRO A 492 -27.22 -0.22 5.09
C PRO A 492 -27.40 0.02 3.58
N ALA A 493 -27.71 1.26 3.20
CA ALA A 493 -28.25 1.62 1.89
C ALA A 493 -27.25 1.51 0.73
N LEU A 494 -25.98 1.21 1.00
CA LEU A 494 -25.01 0.80 -0.02
C LEU A 494 -25.30 -0.59 -0.60
N HIS A 495 -25.96 -1.46 0.17
CA HIS A 495 -26.23 -2.86 -0.20
C HIS A 495 -27.72 -3.25 -0.13
N ASP A 496 -28.56 -2.45 0.53
CA ASP A 496 -29.99 -2.71 0.69
C ASP A 496 -30.86 -1.58 0.11
N GLU A 497 -31.84 -1.94 -0.72
CA GLU A 497 -32.78 -1.00 -1.32
C GLU A 497 -33.85 -0.50 -0.35
N ARG A 498 -34.18 -1.29 0.70
CA ARG A 498 -35.12 -0.87 1.77
C ARG A 498 -34.63 0.40 2.46
N GLY A 499 -33.31 0.54 2.62
CA GLY A 499 -32.71 1.74 3.18
C GLY A 499 -32.84 2.96 2.28
N VAL A 500 -32.61 2.79 0.97
CA VAL A 500 -32.80 3.86 -0.03
C VAL A 500 -34.28 4.25 -0.15
N ARG A 501 -35.21 3.28 -0.09
CA ARG A 501 -36.66 3.52 -0.11
C ARG A 501 -37.10 4.39 1.07
N ALA A 502 -36.77 3.97 2.30
CA ALA A 502 -37.07 4.75 3.50
C ALA A 502 -36.50 6.19 3.41
N ALA A 503 -35.30 6.35 2.83
CA ALA A 503 -34.67 7.66 2.65
C ALA A 503 -35.46 8.62 1.73
N ARG A 504 -36.32 8.12 0.82
CA ARG A 504 -37.21 8.94 -0.03
C ARG A 504 -38.43 9.48 0.71
N GLU A 505 -38.86 8.78 1.76
CA GLU A 505 -40.08 9.07 2.51
C GLU A 505 -39.85 10.12 3.61
N GLY A 506 -38.60 10.52 3.83
CA GLY A 506 -38.20 11.34 4.98
C GLY A 506 -36.94 12.18 4.78
N ARG A 507 -36.29 12.51 5.90
CA ARG A 507 -35.05 13.31 5.93
C ARG A 507 -33.86 12.42 6.27
N ALA A 508 -33.00 12.19 5.29
CA ALA A 508 -31.83 11.32 5.39
C ALA A 508 -30.71 11.96 6.24
N VAL A 509 -30.24 11.23 7.25
CA VAL A 509 -29.07 11.57 8.08
C VAL A 509 -28.06 10.44 8.01
N LEU A 510 -26.82 10.75 7.62
CA LEU A 510 -25.77 9.74 7.50
C LEU A 510 -24.99 9.56 8.81
N VAL A 511 -24.84 8.32 9.26
CA VAL A 511 -23.98 7.95 10.38
C VAL A 511 -22.66 7.40 9.86
N ALA A 512 -21.57 8.09 10.16
CA ALA A 512 -20.21 7.62 9.95
C ALA A 512 -19.55 7.25 11.28
N ALA A 513 -18.64 6.27 11.25
CA ALA A 513 -17.87 5.83 12.40
C ALA A 513 -16.38 6.08 12.17
N ARG A 514 -15.78 6.87 13.06
CA ARG A 514 -14.35 7.22 13.06
C ARG A 514 -13.51 5.93 13.02
N ASP A 515 -12.54 5.88 12.11
CA ASP A 515 -11.65 4.73 11.84
C ASP A 515 -12.33 3.42 11.40
N LYS A 516 -13.66 3.42 11.17
CA LYS A 516 -14.40 2.30 10.54
C LYS A 516 -14.85 2.63 9.12
N THR A 517 -15.58 3.74 8.96
CA THR A 517 -16.15 4.17 7.67
C THR A 517 -15.07 4.43 6.64
N ARG A 518 -15.23 3.86 5.44
CA ARG A 518 -14.33 4.11 4.30
C ARG A 518 -14.88 5.28 3.47
N THR A 519 -14.03 6.25 3.14
CA THR A 519 -14.47 7.46 2.41
C THR A 519 -15.13 7.12 1.07
N GLY A 520 -14.58 6.15 0.33
CA GLY A 520 -15.18 5.68 -0.94
C GLY A 520 -16.56 5.04 -0.79
N ARG A 521 -16.83 4.32 0.31
CA ARG A 521 -18.18 3.75 0.59
C ARG A 521 -19.18 4.83 0.99
N LEU A 522 -18.72 5.83 1.75
CA LEU A 522 -19.54 6.97 2.13
C LEU A 522 -19.92 7.82 0.91
N GLY A 523 -18.98 8.05 -0.02
CA GLY A 523 -19.26 8.69 -1.31
C GLY A 523 -20.28 7.92 -2.15
N GLN A 524 -20.04 6.61 -2.36
CA GLN A 524 -20.97 5.75 -3.10
C GLN A 524 -22.39 5.73 -2.51
N LEU A 525 -22.54 5.82 -1.18
CA LEU A 525 -23.85 5.96 -0.53
C LEU A 525 -24.50 7.32 -0.84
N VAL A 526 -23.73 8.41 -0.73
CA VAL A 526 -24.21 9.77 -1.03
C VAL A 526 -24.65 9.89 -2.49
N ASP A 527 -23.87 9.35 -3.41
CA ASP A 527 -24.17 9.34 -4.85
C ASP A 527 -25.41 8.48 -5.15
N ARG A 528 -25.57 7.32 -4.50
CA ARG A 528 -26.78 6.48 -4.63
C ARG A 528 -28.04 7.18 -4.12
N LEU A 529 -27.94 7.95 -3.03
CA LEU A 529 -29.07 8.72 -2.50
C LEU A 529 -29.43 9.88 -3.44
N ARG A 530 -28.44 10.66 -3.90
CA ARG A 530 -28.63 11.75 -4.88
C ARG A 530 -29.23 11.26 -6.20
N ALA A 531 -28.79 10.11 -6.72
CA ALA A 531 -29.33 9.49 -7.93
C ALA A 531 -30.83 9.11 -7.82
N VAL A 532 -31.37 9.01 -6.60
CA VAL A 532 -32.78 8.72 -6.32
C VAL A 532 -33.54 9.98 -5.83
N GLY A 533 -32.90 11.15 -5.91
CA GLY A 533 -33.48 12.45 -5.54
C GLY A 533 -33.44 12.77 -4.04
N VAL A 534 -32.64 12.04 -3.26
CA VAL A 534 -32.54 12.22 -1.80
C VAL A 534 -31.24 12.95 -1.45
N GLU A 535 -31.34 14.18 -0.97
CA GLU A 535 -30.21 14.89 -0.38
C GLU A 535 -30.06 14.55 1.11
N PRO A 536 -28.88 14.10 1.58
CA PRO A 536 -28.61 13.93 3.00
C PRO A 536 -28.59 15.30 3.67
N VAL A 537 -29.45 15.52 4.66
CA VAL A 537 -29.63 16.85 5.28
C VAL A 537 -28.52 17.18 6.28
N GLY A 538 -27.70 16.19 6.63
CA GLY A 538 -26.48 16.30 7.40
C GLY A 538 -25.92 14.93 7.78
N PHE A 539 -24.79 14.93 8.49
CA PHE A 539 -24.14 13.69 8.93
C PHE A 539 -23.67 13.76 10.40
N VAL A 540 -23.47 12.58 11.00
CA VAL A 540 -23.08 12.36 12.38
C VAL A 540 -21.81 11.51 12.40
N VAL A 541 -20.82 11.89 13.22
CA VAL A 541 -19.59 11.09 13.39
C VAL A 541 -19.56 10.46 14.79
N THR A 542 -19.53 9.13 14.85
CA THR A 542 -19.39 8.37 16.10
C THR A 542 -17.94 7.96 16.34
N GLY A 543 -17.44 8.06 17.58
CA GLY A 543 -16.06 7.66 17.88
C GLY A 543 -15.57 8.14 19.25
N GLU A 544 -14.26 8.13 19.45
CA GLU A 544 -13.67 8.83 20.59
C GLU A 544 -13.60 10.34 20.31
N LYS A 545 -14.01 11.15 21.29
CA LYS A 545 -13.73 12.59 21.31
C LYS A 545 -12.21 12.76 21.46
N ARG A 546 -11.61 13.29 20.41
CA ARG A 546 -10.20 13.63 20.31
C ARG A 546 -10.12 14.79 19.34
N ASP A 547 -10.15 15.96 19.95
CA ASP A 547 -10.01 17.28 19.34
C ASP A 547 -8.55 17.50 18.90
#